data_AF-A0A6N7QVZ0-F1
#
_entry.id   AF-A0A6N7QVZ0-F1
#
_cell.length_a   1.000
_cell.length_b   1.000
_cell.length_c   1.000
_cell.angle_alpha   90.00
_cell.angle_beta   90.00
_cell.angle_gamma   90.00
#
_symmetry.space_group_name_H-M   'P 1'
#
loop_
_entity.id
_entity.type
_entity.pdbx_description
1 polymer ?
#
loop_
_entity_poly.entity_id
_entity_poly.type
_entity_poly.pdbx_seq_one_letter_code
_entity_poly.pdbx_strand_id
1 'polypeptide(L)'
;MKDDLKNLSELNIQPVTFFEVKGLFFVTLFPSIFQGFTAVLCGKEKGSEQVRVIHDCMICKAYGHENCPYVKEGINYYKQRVKKDYPSYSILQRKVTPNPKWYQLTKNEMAEFLKKVKESANEPVTQHITSS
;
A
#
# COMPACT_ATOMS: atom_id res chain seq x y z
N MET A 1 25.43 -2.71 -5.82
CA MET A 1 24.60 -1.56 -5.42
C MET A 1 23.59 -1.10 -6.48
N LYS A 2 23.92 -0.94 -7.77
CA LYS A 2 22.87 -0.71 -8.79
C LYS A 2 22.08 -1.99 -9.12
N ASP A 3 22.70 -3.16 -9.00
CA ASP A 3 22.04 -4.45 -9.26
C ASP A 3 21.03 -4.87 -8.18
N ASP A 4 21.22 -4.41 -6.94
CA ASP A 4 20.33 -4.73 -5.80
C ASP A 4 18.93 -4.09 -5.95
N LEU A 5 18.83 -2.98 -6.71
CA LEU A 5 17.58 -2.27 -6.95
C LEU A 5 16.63 -3.00 -7.91
N LYS A 6 17.15 -3.75 -8.89
CA LYS A 6 16.32 -4.56 -9.80
C LYS A 6 15.55 -5.65 -9.05
N ASN A 7 16.17 -6.21 -8.02
CA ASN A 7 15.56 -7.28 -7.23
C ASN A 7 14.41 -6.78 -6.34
N LEU A 8 14.42 -5.51 -5.90
CA LEU A 8 13.39 -5.00 -4.98
C LEU A 8 11.99 -4.92 -5.61
N SER A 9 11.89 -4.65 -6.90
CA SER A 9 10.62 -4.65 -7.63
C SER A 9 10.07 -6.06 -7.90
N GLU A 10 10.91 -7.09 -7.79
CA GLU A 10 10.53 -8.50 -8.01
C GLU A 10 10.10 -9.20 -6.70
N LEU A 11 10.28 -8.54 -5.56
CA LEU A 11 9.86 -9.07 -4.27
C LEU A 11 8.32 -9.13 -4.18
N ASN A 12 7.79 -10.34 -4.07
CA ASN A 12 6.39 -10.56 -3.77
C ASN A 12 6.11 -10.32 -2.27
N ILE A 13 5.89 -9.05 -1.91
CA ILE A 13 5.60 -8.64 -0.54
C ILE A 13 4.10 -8.71 -0.31
N GLN A 14 3.67 -9.69 0.50
CA GLN A 14 2.27 -9.82 0.92
C GLN A 14 2.07 -9.25 2.32
N PRO A 15 0.90 -8.64 2.58
CA PRO A 15 0.59 -8.09 3.90
C PRO A 15 0.29 -9.21 4.91
N VAL A 16 0.72 -9.00 6.15
CA VAL A 16 0.43 -9.85 7.31
C VAL A 16 -0.96 -9.54 7.85
N THR A 17 -1.31 -8.25 7.91
CA THR A 17 -2.64 -7.80 8.32
C THR A 17 -2.91 -6.36 7.90
N PHE A 18 -4.16 -5.94 8.05
CA PHE A 18 -4.60 -4.58 7.82
C PHE A 18 -5.35 -4.05 9.04
N PHE A 19 -5.22 -2.75 9.29
CA PHE A 19 -5.98 -2.03 10.31
C PHE A 19 -6.69 -0.85 9.69
N GLU A 20 -7.92 -0.58 10.13
CA GLU A 20 -8.67 0.60 9.73
C GLU A 20 -9.32 1.30 10.91
N VAL A 21 -9.50 2.61 10.75
CA VAL A 21 -10.29 3.43 11.68
C VAL A 21 -11.36 4.15 10.89
N LYS A 22 -12.60 3.67 11.01
CA LYS A 22 -13.81 4.31 10.48
C LYS A 22 -13.68 4.79 9.02
N GLY A 23 -12.94 4.06 8.18
CA GLY A 23 -12.68 4.42 6.78
C GLY A 23 -11.80 5.65 6.55
N LEU A 24 -11.19 6.24 7.60
CA LEU A 24 -10.36 7.44 7.50
C LEU A 24 -8.94 7.14 7.03
N PHE A 25 -8.35 6.09 7.59
CA PHE A 25 -7.01 5.63 7.24
C PHE A 25 -6.95 4.11 7.26
N PHE A 26 -6.06 3.59 6.43
CA PHE A 26 -5.81 2.17 6.22
C PHE A 26 -4.34 1.91 6.46
N VAL A 27 -4.04 1.04 7.42
CA VAL A 27 -2.68 0.65 7.76
C VAL A 27 -2.44 -0.75 7.26
N THR A 28 -1.44 -0.90 6.41
CA THR A 28 -0.98 -2.20 5.94
C THR A 28 0.28 -2.59 6.71
N LEU A 29 0.28 -3.78 7.31
CA LEU A 29 1.43 -4.34 7.99
C LEU A 29 2.07 -5.41 7.10
N PHE A 30 3.36 -5.26 6.82
CA PHE A 30 4.15 -6.15 5.97
C PHE A 30 5.26 -6.84 6.77
N PRO A 31 5.71 -8.03 6.36
CA PRO A 31 7.00 -8.55 6.82
C PRO A 31 8.12 -7.65 6.28
N SER A 32 9.07 -7.31 7.13
CA SER A 32 10.25 -6.53 6.75
C SER A 32 11.31 -7.44 6.15
N ILE A 33 11.93 -7.03 5.03
CA ILE A 33 13.03 -7.78 4.39
C ILE A 33 14.31 -7.76 5.22
N PHE A 34 14.41 -6.86 6.20
CA PHE A 34 15.55 -6.78 7.10
C PHE A 34 15.29 -7.54 8.39
N GLN A 35 14.24 -7.18 9.12
CA GLN A 35 13.82 -7.85 10.36
C GLN A 35 12.45 -7.36 10.83
N GLY A 36 11.62 -8.26 11.35
CA GLY A 36 10.34 -7.94 11.98
C GLY A 36 9.26 -7.49 10.99
N PHE A 37 8.53 -6.43 11.34
CA PHE A 37 7.42 -5.91 10.54
C PHE A 37 7.63 -4.44 10.18
N THR A 38 7.03 -4.01 9.09
CA THR A 38 6.94 -2.60 8.71
C THR A 38 5.51 -2.23 8.39
N ALA A 39 5.11 -1.01 8.74
CA ALA A 39 3.75 -0.52 8.56
C ALA A 39 3.73 0.67 7.62
N VAL A 40 2.71 0.70 6.76
CA VAL A 40 2.40 1.81 5.86
C VAL A 40 1.00 2.28 6.18
N LEU A 41 0.84 3.54 6.58
CA LEU A 41 -0.46 4.15 6.75
C LEU A 41 -0.78 5.01 5.53
N CYS A 42 -1.92 4.75 4.91
CA CYS A 42 -2.47 5.54 3.83
C CYS A 42 -3.79 6.17 4.29
N GLY A 43 -3.99 7.45 3.97
CA GLY A 43 -5.24 8.15 4.23
C GLY A 43 -5.45 9.30 3.27
N LYS A 44 -6.71 9.73 3.11
CA LYS A 44 -7.04 10.89 2.27
C LYS A 44 -6.91 12.16 3.10
N GLU A 45 -6.25 13.17 2.56
CA GLU A 45 -6.32 14.51 3.15
C GLU A 45 -7.70 15.14 2.88
N LYS A 46 -8.32 15.69 3.92
CA LYS A 46 -9.66 16.28 3.81
C LYS A 46 -9.66 17.41 2.77
N GLY A 47 -10.53 17.30 1.77
CA GLY A 47 -10.66 18.31 0.71
C GLY A 47 -9.59 18.24 -0.39
N SER A 48 -8.72 17.21 -0.38
CA SER A 48 -7.65 17.03 -1.37
C SER A 48 -7.83 15.71 -2.13
N GLU A 49 -7.43 15.67 -3.39
CA GLU A 49 -7.34 14.43 -4.18
C GLU A 49 -5.96 13.77 -4.06
N GLN A 50 -5.24 14.05 -2.96
CA GLN A 50 -3.96 13.47 -2.62
C GLN A 50 -4.07 12.46 -1.48
N VAL A 51 -3.34 11.35 -1.61
CA VAL A 51 -3.12 10.40 -0.51
C VAL A 51 -1.96 10.87 0.36
N ARG A 52 -2.16 10.91 1.68
CA ARG A 52 -1.07 11.05 2.66
C ARG A 52 -0.58 9.65 3.03
N VAL A 53 0.72 9.44 2.88
CA VAL A 53 1.37 8.16 3.20
C VAL A 53 2.35 8.38 4.33
N ILE A 54 2.22 7.62 5.41
CA ILE A 54 3.17 7.62 6.52
C ILE A 54 3.96 6.31 6.49
N HIS A 55 5.26 6.43 6.27
CA HIS A 55 6.16 5.30 6.27
C HIS A 55 7.62 5.74 6.51
N ASP A 56 8.35 4.95 7.28
CA ASP A 56 9.80 5.08 7.46
C ASP A 56 10.43 3.68 7.58
N CYS A 57 11.18 3.27 6.56
CA CYS A 57 11.93 2.02 6.55
C CYS A 57 13.33 2.20 5.94
N MET A 58 14.19 1.20 6.09
CA MET A 58 15.57 1.28 5.58
C MET A 58 15.63 1.36 4.05
N ILE A 59 14.68 0.77 3.32
CA ILE A 59 14.61 0.91 1.86
C ILE A 59 14.38 2.37 1.48
N CYS A 60 13.44 3.05 2.16
CA CYS A 60 13.16 4.47 1.91
C CYS A 60 14.40 5.35 2.15
N LYS A 61 15.18 5.03 3.19
CA LYS A 61 16.42 5.77 3.53
C LYS A 61 17.53 5.54 2.52
N ALA A 62 17.67 4.32 2.02
CA ALA A 62 18.76 3.95 1.12
C ALA A 62 18.47 4.28 -0.35
N TYR A 63 17.20 4.19 -0.77
CA TYR A 63 16.82 4.18 -2.19
C TYR A 63 15.72 5.19 -2.56
N GLY A 64 15.23 5.98 -1.61
CA GLY A 64 14.08 6.85 -1.84
C GLY A 64 12.76 6.10 -1.71
N HIS A 65 11.69 6.84 -1.44
CA HIS A 65 10.38 6.27 -1.17
C HIS A 65 9.66 5.80 -2.44
N GLU A 66 9.91 6.47 -3.54
CA GLU A 66 9.44 6.12 -4.89
C GLU A 66 9.94 4.74 -5.34
N ASN A 67 10.99 4.23 -4.70
CA ASN A 67 11.54 2.90 -4.93
C ASN A 67 11.17 1.89 -3.83
N CYS A 68 10.42 2.31 -2.81
CA CYS A 68 10.05 1.42 -1.71
C CYS A 68 8.84 0.53 -2.09
N PRO A 69 9.00 -0.81 -2.13
CA PRO A 69 7.90 -1.71 -2.49
C PRO A 69 6.76 -1.66 -1.47
N TYR A 70 7.05 -1.46 -0.17
CA TYR A 70 6.02 -1.32 0.86
C TYR A 70 5.11 -0.11 0.61
N VAL A 71 5.69 1.03 0.22
CA VAL A 71 4.92 2.25 -0.08
C VAL A 71 4.01 2.01 -1.29
N LYS A 72 4.55 1.43 -2.37
CA LYS A 72 3.79 1.12 -3.59
C LYS A 72 2.61 0.19 -3.30
N GLU A 73 2.87 -0.93 -2.63
CA GLU A 73 1.83 -1.89 -2.28
C GLU A 73 0.81 -1.31 -1.27
N GLY A 74 1.28 -0.58 -0.25
CA GLY A 74 0.39 0.06 0.72
C GLY A 74 -0.56 1.06 0.08
N ILE A 75 -0.10 1.85 -0.90
CA ILE A 75 -0.95 2.75 -1.69
C ILE A 75 -1.93 1.94 -2.56
N ASN A 76 -1.46 0.89 -3.23
CA ASN A 76 -2.30 0.03 -4.05
C ASN A 76 -3.45 -0.57 -3.24
N TYR A 77 -3.16 -1.22 -2.11
CA TYR A 77 -4.18 -1.76 -1.22
C TYR A 77 -5.14 -0.69 -0.71
N TYR A 78 -4.64 0.50 -0.38
CA TYR A 78 -5.52 1.60 0.02
C TYR A 78 -6.50 1.98 -1.09
N LYS A 79 -6.03 2.21 -2.33
CA LYS A 79 -6.85 2.55 -3.49
C LYS A 79 -7.95 1.50 -3.73
N GLN A 80 -7.59 0.22 -3.63
CA GLN A 80 -8.52 -0.89 -3.77
C GLN A 80 -9.56 -0.91 -2.64
N ARG A 81 -9.12 -0.70 -1.39
CA ARG A 81 -10.01 -0.67 -0.21
C ARG A 81 -11.06 0.42 -0.28
N VAL A 82 -10.71 1.60 -0.81
CA VAL A 82 -11.60 2.75 -0.96
C VAL A 82 -12.27 2.85 -2.34
N LYS A 83 -11.97 1.91 -3.25
CA LYS A 83 -12.47 1.86 -4.63
C LYS A 83 -12.33 3.19 -5.38
N LYS A 84 -11.21 3.87 -5.17
CA LYS A 84 -10.93 5.17 -5.78
C LYS A 84 -9.46 5.29 -6.12
N ASP A 85 -9.19 5.76 -7.33
CA ASP A 85 -7.85 6.13 -7.73
C ASP A 85 -7.51 7.55 -7.30
N TYR A 86 -6.23 7.80 -7.04
CA TYR A 86 -5.70 9.10 -6.65
C TYR A 86 -4.50 9.44 -7.53
N PRO A 87 -4.49 10.64 -8.16
CA PRO A 87 -3.45 11.04 -9.11
C PRO A 87 -2.10 11.32 -8.44
N SER A 88 -2.08 11.59 -7.13
CA SER A 88 -0.84 11.87 -6.41
C SER A 88 -0.89 11.39 -4.97
N TYR A 89 0.30 11.27 -4.39
CA TYR A 89 0.48 11.05 -2.96
C TYR A 89 1.62 11.92 -2.44
N SER A 90 1.61 12.20 -1.14
CA SER A 90 2.75 12.80 -0.45
C SER A 90 3.14 11.97 0.76
N ILE A 91 4.44 11.95 1.05
CA ILE A 91 5.00 11.09 2.09
C ILE A 91 5.38 11.92 3.31
N LEU A 92 4.98 11.41 4.47
CA LEU A 92 5.41 11.89 5.77
C LEU A 92 6.33 10.82 6.37
N GLN A 93 7.61 11.15 6.52
CA GLN A 93 8.64 10.27 7.09
C GLN A 93 8.45 10.10 8.60
N ARG A 94 7.49 9.26 9.00
CA ARG A 94 7.25 8.88 10.39
C ARG A 94 7.00 7.39 10.48
N LYS A 95 7.28 6.80 11.65
CA LYS A 95 6.92 5.42 11.93
C LYS A 95 5.44 5.32 12.29
N VAL A 96 4.79 4.29 11.77
CA VAL A 96 3.42 3.92 12.15
C VAL A 96 3.52 2.81 13.18
N THR A 97 2.90 3.03 14.34
CA THR A 97 2.71 1.99 15.35
C THR A 97 1.25 1.55 15.29
N PRO A 98 0.94 0.32 14.88
CA PRO A 98 -0.42 -0.19 14.91
C PRO A 98 -1.01 -0.09 16.31
N ASN A 99 -2.20 0.48 16.42
CA ASN A 99 -2.91 0.55 17.69
C ASN A 99 -3.87 -0.65 17.80
N PRO A 100 -3.81 -1.45 18.88
CA PRO A 100 -4.68 -2.63 19.05
C PRO A 100 -6.17 -2.27 19.15
N LYS A 101 -6.52 -0.99 19.36
CA LYS A 101 -7.92 -0.51 19.34
C LYS A 101 -8.45 -0.26 17.93
N TRP A 102 -7.58 -0.25 16.91
CA TRP A 102 -8.02 -0.16 15.53
C TRP A 102 -8.66 -1.48 15.11
N TYR A 103 -9.67 -1.40 14.25
CA TYR A 103 -10.29 -2.60 13.74
C TYR A 103 -9.29 -3.31 12.82
N GLN A 104 -8.91 -4.52 13.21
CA GLN A 104 -8.03 -5.38 12.46
C GLN A 104 -8.89 -6.31 11.60
N LEU A 105 -8.59 -6.39 10.30
CA LEU A 105 -9.27 -7.34 9.43
C LEU A 105 -8.95 -8.77 9.90
N THR A 106 -9.98 -9.59 10.01
CA THR A 106 -9.87 -11.02 10.30
C THR A 106 -9.20 -11.76 9.13
N LYS A 107 -8.73 -12.99 9.37
CA LYS A 107 -8.12 -13.82 8.32
C LYS A 107 -9.03 -14.01 7.09
N ASN A 108 -10.34 -14.17 7.31
CA ASN A 108 -11.29 -14.36 6.22
C ASN A 108 -11.47 -13.07 5.41
N GLU A 109 -11.67 -11.93 6.08
CA GLU A 109 -11.79 -10.62 5.43
C GLU A 109 -10.53 -10.25 4.64
N MET A 110 -9.36 -10.58 5.18
CA MET A 110 -8.09 -10.44 4.47
C MET A 110 -8.03 -11.30 3.20
N ALA A 111 -8.39 -12.58 3.29
CA ALA A 111 -8.34 -13.50 2.16
C ALA A 111 -9.29 -13.05 1.05
N GLU A 112 -10.51 -12.65 1.41
CA GLU A 112 -11.49 -12.10 0.47
C GLU A 112 -11.00 -10.80 -0.17
N PHE A 113 -10.41 -9.89 0.61
CA PHE A 113 -9.87 -8.64 0.10
C PHE A 113 -8.72 -8.90 -0.90
N LEU A 114 -7.76 -9.75 -0.53
CA LEU A 114 -6.63 -10.08 -1.40
C LEU A 114 -7.06 -10.83 -2.66
N LYS A 115 -8.09 -11.66 -2.59
CA LYS A 115 -8.68 -12.31 -3.77
C LYS A 115 -9.22 -11.26 -4.76
N LYS A 116 -10.00 -10.29 -4.27
CA LYS A 116 -10.54 -9.19 -5.10
C LYS A 116 -9.44 -8.35 -5.74
N VAL A 117 -8.38 -8.03 -5.00
CA VAL A 117 -7.24 -7.26 -5.53
C VAL A 117 -6.56 -8.01 -6.69
N LYS A 118 -6.40 -9.33 -6.58
CA LYS A 118 -5.84 -10.16 -7.66
C LYS A 118 -6.74 -10.24 -8.89
N GLU A 119 -8.05 -10.31 -8.69
CA GLU A 119 -9.03 -10.32 -9.78
C GLU A 119 -9.02 -9.00 -10.54
N SER A 120 -9.00 -7.86 -9.84
CA SER A 120 -8.91 -6.53 -10.46
C SER A 120 -7.60 -6.27 -11.19
N ALA A 121 -6.50 -6.95 -10.84
CA ALA A 121 -5.23 -6.85 -11.56
C ALA A 121 -5.23 -7.63 -12.89
N ASN A 122 -6.17 -8.59 -13.06
CA ASN A 122 -6.26 -9.48 -14.22
C ASN A 122 -7.39 -9.11 -15.19
N GLU A 123 -8.16 -8.05 -14.93
CA GLU A 123 -9.15 -7.57 -15.90
C GLU A 123 -8.43 -6.99 -17.13
N PRO A 124 -8.68 -7.51 -18.34
CA PRO A 124 -8.12 -6.92 -19.54
C PRO A 124 -8.64 -5.49 -19.66
N VAL A 125 -7.71 -4.53 -19.82
CA VAL A 125 -8.07 -3.15 -20.16
C VAL A 125 -8.80 -3.20 -21.50
N THR A 126 -10.13 -3.12 -21.46
CA THR A 126 -10.94 -2.95 -22.66
C THR A 126 -10.58 -1.59 -23.24
N GLN A 127 -9.61 -1.56 -24.15
CA GLN A 127 -9.28 -0.37 -24.91
C GLN A 127 -10.52 -0.03 -25.73
N HIS A 128 -11.29 0.96 -25.28
CA HIS A 128 -12.22 1.66 -26.15
C HIS A 128 -11.38 2.42 -27.19
N ILE A 129 -11.01 1.72 -28.26
CA ILE A 129 -10.57 2.33 -29.51
C ILE A 129 -11.79 3.07 -30.04
N THR A 130 -11.84 4.37 -29.80
CA THR A 130 -12.72 5.26 -30.56
C THR A 130 -12.01 5.50 -31.89
N SER A 131 -12.42 4.76 -32.92
CA SER A 131 -12.08 5.08 -34.29
C SER A 131 -12.66 6.45 -34.64
N SER A 132 -11.81 7.40 -34.98
CA SER A 132 -12.18 8.62 -35.71
C SER A 132 -11.52 8.57 -37.08
#